data_AF-A0A1V4YFH3-F1
#
_entry.id   AF-A0A1V4YFH3-F1
#
_cell.length_a   1.000
_cell.length_b   1.000
_cell.length_c   1.000
_cell.angle_alpha   90.00
_cell.angle_beta   90.00
_cell.angle_gamma   90.00
#
_symmetry.space_group_name_H-M   'P 1'
#
loop_
_entity.id
_entity.type
_entity.pdbx_description
1 polymer ?
#
loop_
_entity_poly.entity_id
_entity_poly.type
_entity_poly.pdbx_seq_one_letter_code
_entity_poly.pdbx_strand_id
1 'polypeptide(L)'
;MKRELILFVLLVSAFLAIGCTEKQPMASINETTVSPVNETPATATGGKTVDVSIQNFAFEPNSVKISVGDTIKWTNLDSAPHTIKGTEFASGSLKKDDSFSYIFTKPGTYDYECSIHPSMKGVVIVE
;
A
#
# COMPACT_ATOMS: atom_id res chain seq x y z
N MET A 1 1.83 -42.29 -7.26
CA MET A 1 1.29 -42.99 -8.44
C MET A 1 1.17 -41.99 -9.58
N LYS A 2 1.96 -42.23 -10.64
CA LYS A 2 1.89 -41.74 -12.04
C LYS A 2 1.89 -40.22 -12.29
N ARG A 3 3.10 -39.72 -12.59
CA ARG A 3 3.40 -38.45 -13.27
C ARG A 3 3.32 -38.71 -14.78
N GLU A 4 2.49 -37.99 -15.51
CA GLU A 4 2.45 -38.11 -16.97
C GLU A 4 3.44 -37.13 -17.61
N LEU A 5 4.26 -37.76 -18.44
CA LEU A 5 5.44 -37.31 -19.14
C LEU A 5 5.01 -37.07 -20.59
N ILE A 6 5.05 -35.83 -21.08
CA ILE A 6 4.94 -35.56 -22.51
C ILE A 6 6.18 -34.79 -22.95
N LEU A 7 7.10 -35.55 -23.56
CA LEU A 7 8.20 -35.05 -24.37
C LEU A 7 7.65 -34.23 -25.54
N PHE A 8 8.15 -33.01 -25.74
CA PHE A 8 8.21 -32.39 -27.07
C PHE A 8 9.63 -31.93 -27.38
N VAL A 9 9.97 -32.15 -28.64
CA VAL A 9 11.29 -32.31 -29.22
C VAL A 9 12.02 -30.97 -29.40
N LEU A 10 13.34 -31.02 -29.25
CA LEU A 10 14.34 -29.97 -29.45
C LEU A 10 14.28 -29.33 -30.84
N LEU A 11 14.35 -27.99 -30.89
CA LEU A 11 14.91 -27.25 -32.01
C LEU A 11 15.97 -26.29 -31.46
N VAL A 12 17.22 -26.63 -31.74
CA VAL A 12 18.42 -25.85 -31.44
C VAL A 12 18.58 -24.81 -32.54
N SER A 13 18.53 -23.53 -32.21
CA SER A 13 19.05 -22.46 -33.07
C SER A 13 20.05 -21.63 -32.28
N ALA A 14 21.33 -21.94 -32.51
CA ALA A 14 22.46 -21.14 -32.06
C ALA A 14 22.52 -19.84 -32.86
N PHE A 15 22.36 -18.70 -32.19
CA PHE A 15 22.81 -17.42 -32.70
C PHE A 15 24.03 -16.97 -31.88
N LEU A 16 25.21 -17.18 -32.49
CA LEU A 16 26.46 -16.53 -32.10
C LEU A 16 26.35 -15.06 -32.51
N ALA A 17 26.28 -14.16 -31.54
CA ALA A 17 26.66 -12.76 -31.74
C ALA A 17 27.97 -12.51 -30.99
N ILE A 18 29.06 -12.55 -31.75
CA ILE A 18 30.37 -12.03 -31.37
C ILE A 18 30.29 -10.51 -31.56
N GLY A 19 30.57 -9.74 -30.51
CA GLY A 19 30.57 -8.28 -30.59
C GLY A 19 31.19 -7.60 -29.37
N CYS A 20 32.51 -7.42 -29.46
CA CYS A 20 33.33 -6.31 -28.96
C CYS A 20 33.22 -5.86 -27.48
N THR A 21 34.23 -6.25 -26.71
CA THR A 21 34.81 -5.43 -25.64
C THR A 21 35.20 -4.07 -26.20
N GLU A 22 34.55 -3.00 -25.73
CA GLU A 22 35.09 -1.65 -25.82
C GLU A 22 35.47 -1.17 -24.41
N LYS A 23 36.77 -0.96 -24.25
CA LYS A 23 37.42 -0.42 -23.06
C LYS A 23 37.17 1.09 -23.09
N GLN A 24 36.23 1.61 -22.32
CA GLN A 24 36.03 3.07 -22.20
C GLN A 24 36.72 3.59 -20.91
N PRO A 25 37.37 4.78 -20.96
CA PRO A 25 38.38 5.17 -19.98
C PRO A 25 37.79 5.55 -18.62
N MET A 26 38.59 5.37 -17.56
CA MET A 26 38.42 6.11 -16.31
C MET A 26 38.53 7.61 -16.61
N ALA A 27 37.40 8.31 -16.62
CA ALA A 27 37.37 9.76 -16.51
C ALA A 27 37.39 10.13 -15.02
N SER A 28 38.44 10.87 -14.70
CA SER A 28 38.77 11.48 -13.42
C SER A 28 37.73 12.52 -13.00
N ILE A 29 37.43 12.53 -11.69
CA ILE A 29 36.96 13.62 -10.81
C ILE A 29 35.91 14.63 -11.33
N ASN A 30 34.78 14.69 -10.64
CA ASN A 30 34.34 15.96 -10.06
C ASN A 30 33.58 15.67 -8.76
N GLU A 31 34.35 15.59 -7.67
CA GLU A 31 33.84 15.69 -6.30
C GLU A 31 33.31 17.11 -6.13
N THR A 32 32.09 17.36 -6.59
CA THR A 32 31.34 18.53 -6.18
C THR A 32 30.78 18.19 -4.81
N THR A 33 31.35 18.81 -3.79
CA THR A 33 30.80 18.96 -2.45
C THR A 33 29.31 19.32 -2.53
N VAL A 34 28.43 18.33 -2.44
CA VAL A 34 27.01 18.55 -2.17
C VAL A 34 26.91 18.72 -0.66
N SER A 35 26.79 19.97 -0.23
CA SER A 35 26.35 20.34 1.12
C SER A 35 25.16 19.47 1.55
N PRO A 36 25.00 19.17 2.85
CA PRO A 36 23.90 18.34 3.32
C PRO A 36 22.60 18.99 2.84
N VAL A 37 21.82 18.27 2.03
CA VAL A 37 20.42 18.62 1.84
C VAL A 37 19.79 18.50 3.22
N ASN A 38 19.67 19.64 3.87
CA ASN A 38 18.84 19.83 5.02
C ASN A 38 17.43 19.57 4.49
N GLU A 39 16.98 18.31 4.56
CA GLU A 39 15.59 17.92 4.37
C GLU A 39 14.80 18.70 5.40
N THR A 40 14.35 19.88 4.98
CA THR A 40 13.30 20.61 5.68
C THR A 40 12.18 19.61 5.87
N PRO A 41 11.75 19.31 7.12
CA PRO A 41 10.58 18.47 7.34
C PRO A 41 9.47 19.08 6.51
N ALA A 42 8.93 18.31 5.56
CA ALA A 42 7.74 18.72 4.84
C ALA A 42 6.69 19.02 5.90
N THR A 43 6.43 20.31 6.15
CA THR A 43 5.37 20.76 7.02
C THR A 43 4.11 20.06 6.54
N ALA A 44 3.60 19.14 7.36
CA ALA A 44 2.35 18.45 7.11
C ALA A 44 1.28 19.53 6.92
N THR A 45 0.97 19.83 5.66
CA THR A 45 -0.21 20.62 5.32
C THR A 45 -1.35 19.70 5.72
N GLY A 46 -2.05 20.02 6.80
CA GLY A 46 -3.00 19.12 7.44
C GLY A 46 -4.02 18.61 6.43
N GLY A 47 -3.91 17.33 6.07
CA GLY A 47 -4.83 16.69 5.14
C GLY A 47 -6.25 16.66 5.68
N LYS A 48 -7.22 16.45 4.79
CA LYS A 48 -8.63 16.37 5.18
C LYS A 48 -8.85 15.10 5.99
N THR A 49 -9.84 15.13 6.87
CA THR A 49 -10.36 13.92 7.51
C THR A 49 -11.63 13.50 6.79
N VAL A 50 -11.71 12.24 6.40
CA VAL A 50 -12.92 11.61 5.84
C VAL A 50 -13.43 10.57 6.82
N ASP A 51 -14.71 10.67 7.18
CA ASP A 51 -15.34 9.75 8.12
C ASP A 51 -15.89 8.50 7.41
N VAL A 52 -15.74 7.36 8.07
CA VAL A 52 -16.36 6.08 7.73
C VAL A 52 -17.10 5.57 8.97
N SER A 53 -18.39 5.33 8.85
CA SER A 53 -19.18 4.73 9.92
C SER A 53 -19.07 3.21 9.87
N ILE A 54 -19.06 2.57 11.04
CA ILE A 54 -19.32 1.13 11.15
C ILE A 54 -20.74 0.98 11.67
N GLN A 55 -21.66 0.56 10.80
CA GLN A 55 -23.05 0.32 11.17
C GLN A 55 -23.61 -0.87 10.39
N ASN A 56 -24.60 -1.56 10.97
CA ASN A 56 -25.26 -2.71 10.35
C ASN A 56 -24.27 -3.82 9.92
N PHE A 57 -23.18 -4.02 10.67
CA PHE A 57 -22.10 -4.93 10.28
C PHE A 57 -21.53 -4.62 8.89
N ALA A 58 -21.36 -3.32 8.58
CA ALA A 58 -20.73 -2.84 7.35
C ALA A 58 -19.90 -1.58 7.60
N PHE A 59 -18.95 -1.30 6.70
CA PHE A 59 -18.30 0.00 6.60
C PHE A 59 -19.11 0.89 5.65
N GLU A 60 -19.45 2.10 6.07
CA GLU A 60 -20.28 3.03 5.32
C GLU A 60 -19.61 4.42 5.23
N PRO A 61 -19.17 4.86 4.03
CA PRO A 61 -19.09 4.09 2.79
C PRO A 61 -18.01 2.98 2.86
N ASN A 62 -18.17 1.91 2.08
CA ASN A 62 -17.18 0.82 2.03
C ASN A 62 -16.00 1.11 1.07
N SER A 63 -16.10 2.15 0.24
CA SER A 63 -15.04 2.61 -0.65
C SER A 63 -14.87 4.11 -0.51
N VAL A 64 -13.66 4.54 -0.20
CA VAL A 64 -13.32 5.96 -0.07
C VAL A 64 -12.15 6.30 -0.98
N LYS A 65 -12.23 7.46 -1.63
CA LYS A 65 -11.14 8.04 -2.41
C LYS A 65 -10.63 9.30 -1.70
N ILE A 66 -9.33 9.39 -1.45
CA ILE A 66 -8.69 10.49 -0.73
C ILE A 66 -7.38 10.90 -1.40
N SER A 67 -6.83 12.05 -1.02
CA SER A 67 -5.51 12.49 -1.48
C SER A 67 -4.41 12.04 -0.52
N VAL A 68 -3.17 11.93 -1.03
CA VAL A 68 -2.00 11.74 -0.17
C VAL A 68 -1.95 12.80 0.94
N GLY A 69 -1.81 12.34 2.19
CA GLY A 69 -1.79 13.16 3.40
C GLY A 69 -3.13 13.24 4.12
N ASP A 70 -4.23 12.78 3.51
CA ASP A 70 -5.54 12.74 4.15
C ASP A 70 -5.63 11.64 5.22
N THR A 71 -6.59 11.80 6.13
CA THR A 71 -6.90 10.90 7.24
C THR A 71 -8.24 10.23 6.99
N ILE A 72 -8.33 8.92 7.21
CA ILE A 72 -9.63 8.27 7.43
C ILE A 72 -9.88 8.15 8.92
N LYS A 73 -11.10 8.47 9.36
CA LYS A 73 -11.59 8.19 10.71
C LYS A 73 -12.74 7.21 10.64
N TRP A 74 -12.54 6.01 11.20
CA TRP A 74 -13.61 5.04 11.39
C TRP A 74 -14.26 5.25 12.74
N THR A 75 -15.59 5.27 12.80
CA THR A 75 -16.36 5.37 14.06
C THR A 75 -17.32 4.19 14.16
N ASN A 76 -17.25 3.44 15.26
CA ASN A 76 -18.18 2.33 15.47
C ASN A 76 -19.53 2.83 15.99
N LEU A 77 -20.60 2.68 15.22
CA LEU A 77 -21.96 3.06 15.63
C LEU A 77 -22.79 1.86 16.07
N ASP A 78 -22.36 0.64 15.75
CA ASP A 78 -22.97 -0.60 16.21
C ASP A 78 -22.75 -0.81 17.72
N SER A 79 -23.63 -1.59 18.34
CA SER A 79 -23.41 -2.10 19.71
C SER A 79 -22.35 -3.22 19.75
N ALA A 80 -22.19 -3.94 18.64
CA ALA A 80 -21.18 -4.98 18.50
C ALA A 80 -19.77 -4.35 18.41
N PRO A 81 -18.75 -4.98 19.02
CA PRO A 81 -17.38 -4.54 18.85
C PRO A 81 -16.89 -4.85 17.43
N HIS A 82 -16.09 -3.94 16.87
CA HIS A 82 -15.48 -4.09 15.56
C HIS A 82 -13.99 -3.74 15.60
N THR A 83 -13.30 -4.02 14.50
CA THR A 83 -11.87 -3.70 14.32
C THR A 83 -11.67 -3.18 12.90
N ILE A 84 -10.58 -2.46 12.70
CA ILE A 84 -10.06 -2.06 11.39
C ILE A 84 -8.71 -2.77 11.22
N LYS A 85 -8.54 -3.52 10.13
CA LYS A 85 -7.26 -4.17 9.81
C LYS A 85 -6.99 -4.10 8.32
N GLY A 86 -5.97 -3.35 7.94
CA GLY A 86 -5.32 -3.39 6.64
C GLY A 86 -3.89 -3.95 6.78
N THR A 87 -3.13 -3.93 5.69
CA THR A 87 -1.73 -4.41 5.69
C THR A 87 -0.82 -3.59 6.62
N GLU A 88 -0.96 -2.27 6.61
CA GLU A 88 -0.06 -1.33 7.29
C GLU A 88 -0.68 -0.70 8.55
N PHE A 89 -1.93 -1.01 8.85
CA PHE A 89 -2.67 -0.40 9.96
C PHE A 89 -3.63 -1.39 10.59
N ALA A 90 -3.72 -1.34 11.91
CA ALA A 90 -4.69 -2.10 12.66
C ALA A 90 -5.16 -1.30 13.88
N SER A 91 -6.46 -1.32 14.13
CA SER A 91 -7.03 -0.84 15.38
C SER A 91 -7.01 -1.96 16.43
N GLY A 92 -7.21 -1.57 17.69
CA GLY A 92 -7.75 -2.49 18.70
C GLY A 92 -9.25 -2.73 18.48
N SER A 93 -9.88 -3.40 19.45
CA SER A 93 -11.35 -3.50 19.49
C SER A 93 -11.96 -2.11 19.71
N LEU A 94 -12.83 -1.70 18.81
CA LEU A 94 -13.65 -0.49 18.91
C LEU A 94 -15.01 -0.86 19.48
N LYS A 95 -15.35 -0.37 20.67
CA LYS A 95 -16.70 -0.46 21.22
C LYS A 95 -17.59 0.58 20.56
N LYS A 96 -18.87 0.58 20.91
CA LYS A 96 -19.80 1.61 20.47
C LYS A 96 -19.25 3.02 20.78
N ASP A 97 -19.30 3.88 19.77
CA ASP A 97 -18.86 5.27 19.72
C ASP A 97 -17.32 5.49 19.81
N ASP A 98 -16.53 4.41 19.89
CA ASP A 98 -15.07 4.49 19.73
C ASP A 98 -14.69 4.80 18.27
N SER A 99 -13.52 5.41 18.11
CA SER A 99 -12.98 5.74 16.79
C SER A 99 -11.52 5.30 16.61
N PHE A 100 -11.13 5.06 15.37
CA PHE A 100 -9.75 4.86 14.94
C PHE A 100 -9.44 5.78 13.76
N SER A 101 -8.24 6.34 13.70
CA SER A 101 -7.81 7.21 12.60
C SER A 101 -6.47 6.78 12.04
N TYR A 102 -6.31 6.89 10.73
CA TYR A 102 -5.06 6.61 10.03
C TYR A 102 -4.81 7.61 8.90
N ILE A 103 -3.58 8.13 8.83
CA ILE A 103 -3.12 9.07 7.80
C ILE A 103 -2.47 8.28 6.67
N PHE A 104 -2.94 8.48 5.45
CA PHE A 104 -2.42 7.80 4.27
C PHE A 104 -1.39 8.66 3.55
N THR A 105 -0.11 8.29 3.63
CA THR A 105 1.01 9.11 3.13
C THR A 105 1.62 8.60 1.82
N LYS A 106 1.08 7.52 1.26
CA LYS A 106 1.55 6.94 0.00
C LYS A 106 0.35 6.69 -0.92
N PRO A 107 0.47 6.94 -2.23
CA PRO A 107 -0.58 6.59 -3.18
C PRO A 107 -0.73 5.07 -3.27
N GLY A 108 -1.95 4.60 -3.52
CA GLY A 108 -2.24 3.18 -3.63
C GLY A 108 -3.68 2.81 -3.30
N THR A 109 -3.96 1.51 -3.40
CA THR A 109 -5.22 0.91 -2.96
C THR A 109 -4.97 0.11 -1.69
N TYR A 110 -5.78 0.38 -0.66
CA TYR A 110 -5.65 -0.19 0.67
C TYR A 110 -6.94 -0.94 1.02
N ASP A 111 -6.93 -2.25 0.82
CA ASP A 111 -7.99 -3.12 1.30
C ASP A 111 -7.90 -3.28 2.82
N TYR A 112 -9.05 -3.33 3.48
CA TYR A 112 -9.14 -3.59 4.90
C TYR A 112 -10.40 -4.36 5.27
N GLU A 113 -10.38 -4.96 6.46
CA GLU A 113 -11.46 -5.78 6.97
C GLU A 113 -11.67 -5.58 8.48
N CYS A 114 -12.81 -6.07 8.97
CA CYS A 114 -12.98 -6.36 10.40
C CYS A 114 -12.45 -7.76 10.69
N SER A 115 -11.50 -7.89 11.63
CA SER A 115 -10.95 -9.20 12.03
C SER A 115 -11.95 -10.09 12.77
N ILE A 116 -12.97 -9.49 13.40
CA ILE A 116 -14.03 -10.22 14.13
C ILE A 116 -15.12 -10.70 13.16
N HIS A 117 -15.39 -9.92 12.11
CA HIS A 117 -16.42 -10.17 11.12
C HIS A 117 -15.81 -10.10 9.70
N PRO A 118 -15.14 -11.15 9.21
CA PRO A 118 -14.34 -11.09 7.98
C PRO A 118 -15.12 -10.78 6.70
N SER A 119 -16.45 -10.86 6.71
CA SER A 119 -17.29 -10.42 5.59
C SER A 119 -17.35 -8.89 5.43
N MET A 120 -17.02 -8.14 6.48
CA MET A 120 -16.91 -6.68 6.42
C MET A 120 -15.62 -6.29 5.72
N LYS A 121 -15.74 -5.77 4.50
CA LYS A 121 -14.62 -5.31 3.68
C LYS A 121 -14.80 -3.85 3.32
N GLY A 122 -13.69 -3.13 3.28
CA GLY A 122 -13.64 -1.80 2.71
C GLY A 122 -12.35 -1.56 1.95
N VAL A 123 -12.33 -0.48 1.18
CA VAL A 123 -11.17 -0.06 0.39
C VAL A 123 -10.96 1.44 0.51
N VAL A 124 -9.70 1.84 0.67
CA VAL A 124 -9.26 3.24 0.56
C VAL A 124 -8.39 3.37 -0.68
N ILE A 125 -8.74 4.29 -1.58
CA ILE A 125 -7.96 4.62 -2.77
C ILE A 125 -7.31 5.97 -2.52
N VAL A 126 -5.98 6.00 -2.55
CA VAL A 126 -5.16 7.19 -2.30
C VAL A 126 -4.51 7.62 -3.60
N GLU A 127 -4.76 8.85 -4.01
CA GLU A 127 -4.24 9.47 -5.24
C GLU A 127 -3.44 10.74 -5.02
#